data_AF-A0A1G6LTX8-F1
#
_entry.id   AF-A0A1G6LTX8-F1
#
_cell.length_a   1.000
_cell.length_b   1.000
_cell.length_c   1.000
_cell.angle_alpha   90.00
_cell.angle_beta   90.00
_cell.angle_gamma   90.00
#
_symmetry.space_group_name_H-M   'P 1'
#
loop_
_entity.id
_entity.type
_entity.pdbx_description
1 polymer ?
#
loop_
_entity_poly.entity_id
_entity_poly.type
_entity_poly.pdbx_seq_one_letter_code
_entity_poly.pdbx_strand_id
1 'polypeptide(L)' 'MGRIGTTELLVILMIALVLFGGSRVAGLGKALGTSLREFRSEVNKGSEKKEEEPTAVKAEK' A
#
# COMPACT_ATOMS: atom_id res chain seq x y z
N MET A 1 -7.26 26.25 19.27
CA MET A 1 -7.01 25.06 20.13
C MET A 1 -6.21 24.03 19.35
N GLY A 2 -5.28 23.34 20.01
CA GLY A 2 -4.07 22.73 19.46
C GLY A 2 -4.22 21.81 18.24
N ARG A 3 -3.36 22.04 17.24
CA ARG A 3 -3.10 21.08 16.17
C ARG A 3 -2.02 20.15 16.69
N ILE A 4 -2.33 18.88 16.88
CA ILE A 4 -1.32 17.86 17.18
C ILE A 4 -0.23 17.99 16.12
N GLY A 5 0.96 18.39 16.55
CA GLY A 5 2.11 18.52 15.68
C GLY A 5 2.58 17.15 15.19
N THR A 6 3.34 17.14 14.09
CA THR A 6 4.07 15.94 13.65
C THR A 6 4.95 15.37 14.76
N THR A 7 5.50 16.24 15.62
CA THR A 7 6.28 15.86 16.80
C THR A 7 5.44 15.11 17.83
N GLU A 8 4.30 15.64 18.28
CA GLU A 8 3.42 14.91 19.22
C GLU A 8 2.94 13.57 18.64
N LEU A 9 2.60 13.52 17.35
CA LEU A 9 2.19 12.28 16.69
C LEU A 9 3.31 11.24 16.72
N LEU A 10 4.56 11.63 16.45
CA LEU A 10 5.72 10.75 16.56
C LEU A 10 5.92 10.22 17.98
N VAL A 11 5.77 11.06 19.01
CA VAL A 11 5.89 10.62 20.41
C VAL A 11 4.80 9.61 20.76
N ILE A 12 3.55 9.86 20.36
CA ILE A 12 2.43 8.92 20.56
C ILE A 12 2.68 7.61 19.82
N LEU A 13 3.16 7.67 18.57
CA LEU A 13 3.52 6.49 17.78
C LEU A 13 4.62 5.68 18.47
N MET A 14 5.62 6.35 19.06
CA MET A 14 6.72 5.70 19.78
C MET A 14 6.21 4.96 21.02
N ILE A 15 5.34 5.58 21.81
CA ILE A 15 4.68 4.93 22.96
C ILE A 15 3.82 3.74 22.50
N ALA A 16 3.02 3.92 21.45
CA ALA A 16 2.21 2.84 20.89
C ALA A 16 3.08 1.66 20.42
N LEU A 17 4.22 1.93 19.77
CA LEU A 17 5.16 0.90 19.35
C LEU A 17 5.79 0.15 20.52
N VAL A 18 6.01 0.79 21.67
CA VAL A 18 6.49 0.12 22.89
C VAL A 18 5.40 -0.80 23.48
N LEU A 19 4.14 -0.34 23.51
CA LEU A 19 3.02 -1.12 24.06
C LEU A 19 2.62 -2.30 23.16
N PHE A 20 2.49 -2.06 21.86
CA PHE A 20 2.09 -3.07 20.90
C PHE A 20 3.27 -3.89 20.36
N GLY A 21 4.48 -3.36 20.43
CA GLY A 21 5.66 -3.93 19.81
C GLY A 21 5.73 -3.68 18.30
N GLY A 22 6.93 -3.49 17.76
CA GLY A 22 7.15 -3.31 16.32
C GLY A 22 6.66 -4.49 15.47
N SER A 23 6.71 -5.72 16.00
CA SER A 23 6.29 -6.93 15.28
C SER A 23 4.79 -6.99 15.01
N ARG A 24 3.95 -6.52 15.94
CA ARG A 24 2.48 -6.48 15.74
C ARG A 24 2.11 -5.45 14.68
N VAL A 25 2.68 -4.25 14.77
CA VAL A 25 2.43 -3.16 13.80
C VAL A 25 2.93 -3.56 12.40
N ALA A 26 4.12 -4.16 12.30
CA ALA A 26 4.64 -4.66 11.02
C ALA A 26 3.79 -5.80 10.44
N GLY A 27 3.27 -6.70 11.28
CA GLY A 27 2.35 -7.76 10.86
C GLY A 27 1.05 -7.20 10.27
N LEU A 28 0.42 -6.24 10.96
CA LEU A 28 -0.77 -5.54 10.47
C LEU A 28 -0.49 -4.77 9.18
N GLY A 29 0.63 -4.04 9.11
CA GLY A 29 1.04 -3.31 7.91
C GLY A 29 1.27 -4.22 6.71
N LYS A 30 1.90 -5.39 6.89
CA LYS A 30 2.05 -6.39 5.83
C LYS A 30 0.69 -6.92 5.34
N ALA A 31 -0.19 -7.29 6.26
CA ALA A 31 -1.53 -7.79 5.90
C ALA A 31 -2.34 -6.74 5.11
N LEU A 32 -2.41 -5.51 5.63
CA LEU A 32 -3.09 -4.39 4.98
C LEU A 32 -2.45 -4.04 3.62
N GLY A 33 -1.12 -4.08 3.53
CA GLY A 33 -0.39 -3.80 2.30
C GLY A 33 -0.66 -4.81 1.20
N THR A 34 -0.71 -6.10 1.55
CA THR A 34 -1.09 -7.16 0.61
C THR A 34 -2.53 -6.97 0.13
N SER A 35 -3.49 -6.78 1.05
CA SER A 35 -4.89 -6.55 0.69
C SER A 35 -5.09 -5.29 -0.16
N LEU A 36 -4.39 -4.19 0.15
CA LEU A 36 -4.46 -2.97 -0.64
C LEU A 36 -3.83 -3.14 -2.03
N ARG A 37 -2.76 -3.93 -2.14
CA ARG A 37 -2.11 -4.21 -3.43
C ARG A 37 -2.98 -5.05 -4.34
N GLU A 38 -3.63 -6.08 -3.80
CA GLU A 38 -4.62 -6.88 -4.54
C GLU A 38 -5.82 -6.01 -4.94
N PHE A 39 -6.36 -5.21 -4.02
CA PHE A 39 -7.45 -4.27 -4.30
C PHE A 39 -7.08 -3.29 -5.43
N ARG A 40 -5.89 -2.68 -5.37
CA ARG A 40 -5.36 -1.81 -6.43
C ARG A 40 -5.23 -2.54 -7.76
N SER A 41 -4.73 -3.78 -7.75
CA SER A 41 -4.56 -4.57 -8.97
C SER A 41 -5.90 -4.90 -9.62
N GLU A 42 -6.92 -5.22 -8.83
CA GLU A 42 -8.26 -5.57 -9.33
C GLU A 42 -8.97 -4.33 -9.89
N VAL A 43 -8.87 -3.20 -9.17
CA VAL A 43 -9.44 -1.91 -9.61
C VAL A 43 -8.76 -1.40 -10.88
N ASN A 44 -7.43 -1.57 -11.00
CA ASN A 44 -6.71 -1.17 -12.21
C ASN A 44 -6.95 -2.13 -13.38
N LYS A 45 -7.05 -3.45 -13.16
CA LYS A 45 -7.45 -4.42 -14.19
C LYS A 45 -8.84 -4.15 -14.77
N GLY A 46 -9.76 -3.63 -13.96
CA GLY A 46 -11.07 -3.16 -14.43
C GLY A 46 -11.01 -1.87 -15.24
N SER A 47 -9.96 -1.05 -15.06
CA SER A 47 -9.74 0.22 -15.76
C SER A 47 -8.90 0.07 -17.04
N GLU A 48 -8.04 -0.95 -17.11
CA GLU A 48 -7.10 -1.20 -18.21
C GLU A 48 -7.70 -2.06 -19.34
N LYS A 49 -8.96 -2.51 -19.22
CA LYS A 49 -9.63 -3.30 -20.28
C LYS A 49 -10.13 -2.47 -21.48
N LYS A 50 -9.60 -1.26 -21.69
CA LYS A 50 -9.96 -0.39 -22.82
C LYS A 50 -8.82 -0.10 -23.80
N GLU A 51 -7.57 -0.41 -23.47
CA GLU A 51 -6.47 -0.20 -24.40
C GLU A 51 -5.60 -1.45 -24.45
N GLU A 52 -5.20 -1.82 -25.67
CA GLU A 52 -4.28 -2.91 -26.02
C GLU A 52 -4.90 -4.28 -26.37
N GLU A 53 -5.42 -4.38 -27.58
CA GLU A 53 -5.02 -5.39 -28.59
C GLU A 53 -5.13 -4.74 -29.99
N PRO A 54 -4.42 -5.17 -31.06
CA PRO A 54 -3.11 -5.82 -31.16
C PRO A 54 -2.21 -5.16 -32.23
N THR A 55 -0.89 -5.07 -32.04
CA THR A 55 0.04 -4.78 -33.16
C THR A 55 1.20 -5.77 -33.20
N ALA A 56 1.12 -6.60 -34.24
CA ALA A 56 2.23 -7.04 -35.10
C ALA A 56 3.36 -7.89 -34.45
N VAL A 57 3.09 -9.19 -34.40
CA VAL A 57 3.82 -10.21 -35.20
C VAL A 57 5.26 -9.85 -35.61
N LYS A 58 6.21 -10.48 -34.91
CA LYS A 58 7.38 -11.23 -35.44
C LYS A 58 8.36 -10.46 -36.34
N ALA A 59 9.50 -10.09 -35.75
CA ALA A 59 10.77 -9.93 -36.45
C ALA A 59 11.89 -10.69 -35.70
N GLU A 60 12.54 -11.62 -36.43
CA GLU A 60 13.87 -12.25 -36.23
C GLU A 60 14.13 -13.05 -34.93
N LYS A 61 14.73 -14.25 -34.96
CA LYS A 61 15.88 -14.76 -35.74
C LYS A 61 15.82 -16.28 -35.89
#